data_AF-A0A958V0T9-F1
#
_entry.id   AF-A0A958V0T9-F1
#
_cell.length_a   1.000
_cell.length_b   1.000
_cell.length_c   1.000
_cell.angle_alpha   90.00
_cell.angle_beta   90.00
_cell.angle_gamma   90.00
#
_symmetry.space_group_name_H-M   'P 1'
#
loop_
_entity.id
_entity.type
_entity.pdbx_description
1 polymer ?
#
loop_
_entity_poly.entity_id
_entity_poly.type
_entity_poly.pdbx_seq_one_letter_code
_entity_poly.pdbx_strand_id
1 'polypeptide(L)'
;MLNRLVVIFFFVVISLSYAQQQRIEIVHADNSNIDEENYPGATILLGNVYVEHNGVSMRSKKAIYYKKDNFVRAFGDVVLNQGDTISQTSKYVEYNGNNQMAVSWGDVILKDPLITLTTDTLYFDRSRQLLFYKSGATIKDTTNTLESNKGNYFLNENKFQALSEVVLTNPDYILRSDHLDYYTDNGQAFLYGPSTITGKENLIYTEHGFYDTKNEISYFTKDSFIKHNDRVLTADSLYYNRNPGFASATGNIQMQDTVNKITVRGGYGEFFQQLDSAYIVKRAVAVSEIEKDSMYIHGDTLLL
;
A
#
# COMPACT_ATOMS: atom_id res chain seq x y z
N MET A 1 -6.67 54.82 56.54
CA MET A 1 -7.67 53.74 56.67
C MET A 1 -7.50 52.80 55.48
N LEU A 2 -7.46 51.50 55.78
CA LEU A 2 -7.10 50.38 54.93
C LEU A 2 -8.19 50.10 53.87
N ASN A 3 -7.85 49.98 52.58
CA ASN A 3 -8.77 49.43 51.58
C ASN A 3 -8.27 48.05 51.12
N ARG A 4 -9.04 47.02 51.47
CA ARG A 4 -8.74 45.59 51.28
C ARG A 4 -8.88 45.19 49.81
N LEU A 5 -7.83 44.60 49.24
CA LEU A 5 -7.89 43.85 47.98
C LEU A 5 -8.57 42.49 48.24
N VAL A 6 -9.66 42.20 47.55
CA VAL A 6 -10.29 40.87 47.54
C VAL A 6 -9.73 40.11 46.34
N VAL A 7 -8.94 39.06 46.60
CA VAL A 7 -8.47 38.13 45.58
C VAL A 7 -9.48 36.98 45.50
N ILE A 8 -10.20 36.89 44.38
CA ILE A 8 -11.11 35.77 44.10
C ILE A 8 -10.28 34.65 43.48
N PHE A 9 -10.14 33.54 44.21
CA PHE A 9 -9.48 32.33 43.73
C PHE A 9 -10.48 31.51 42.90
N PHE A 10 -10.31 31.48 41.58
CA PHE A 10 -11.14 30.69 40.69
C PHE A 10 -10.61 29.24 40.69
N PHE A 11 -11.26 28.35 41.43
CA PHE A 11 -10.96 26.92 41.41
C PHE A 11 -11.50 26.31 40.10
N VAL A 12 -10.61 26.07 39.13
CA VAL A 12 -10.93 25.29 37.93
C VAL A 12 -10.97 23.81 38.33
N VAL A 13 -12.18 23.28 38.50
CA VAL A 13 -12.40 21.85 38.68
C VAL A 13 -12.29 21.19 37.31
N ILE A 14 -11.12 20.58 37.03
CA ILE A 14 -10.93 19.74 35.86
C ILE A 14 -11.65 18.41 36.14
N SER A 15 -12.88 18.29 35.64
CA SER A 15 -13.57 17.00 35.63
C SER A 15 -12.91 16.10 34.58
N LEU A 16 -12.12 15.13 35.05
CA LEU A 16 -11.66 14.00 34.24
C LEU A 16 -12.88 13.14 33.89
N SER A 17 -13.47 13.41 32.72
CA SER A 17 -14.47 12.54 32.13
C SER A 17 -13.78 11.23 31.75
N TYR A 18 -13.90 10.20 32.58
CA TYR A 18 -13.55 8.84 32.17
C TYR A 18 -14.50 8.44 31.04
N ALA A 19 -13.98 8.30 29.82
CA ALA A 19 -14.74 7.73 28.72
C ALA A 19 -15.17 6.31 29.13
N GLN A 20 -16.48 6.09 29.25
CA GLN A 20 -17.02 4.78 29.60
C GLN A 20 -16.65 3.80 28.48
N GLN A 21 -15.91 2.76 28.83
CA GLN A 21 -15.56 1.71 27.89
C GLN A 21 -16.84 1.00 27.46
N GLN A 22 -17.22 1.20 26.20
CA GLN A 22 -18.37 0.52 25.61
C GLN A 22 -18.12 -0.99 25.60
N ARG A 23 -19.20 -1.75 25.81
CA ARG A 23 -19.19 -3.21 25.88
C ARG A 23 -19.81 -3.76 24.61
N ILE A 24 -19.35 -4.93 24.19
CA ILE A 24 -19.98 -5.68 23.11
C ILE A 24 -21.43 -5.99 23.53
N GLU A 25 -22.36 -5.65 22.66
CA GLU A 25 -23.78 -5.86 22.83
C GLU A 25 -24.23 -7.07 22.00
N ILE A 26 -25.01 -7.95 22.62
CA ILE A 26 -25.67 -9.05 21.91
C ILE A 26 -27.02 -8.55 21.46
N VAL A 27 -27.18 -8.31 20.16
CA VAL A 27 -28.42 -7.79 19.58
C VAL A 27 -29.41 -8.91 19.32
N HIS A 28 -28.95 -10.05 18.80
CA HIS A 28 -29.80 -11.22 18.54
C HIS A 28 -29.03 -12.54 18.61
N ALA A 29 -29.71 -13.59 19.04
CA ALA A 29 -29.36 -14.99 18.82
C ALA A 29 -30.63 -15.84 18.97
N ASP A 30 -30.76 -16.92 18.19
CA ASP A 30 -31.95 -17.78 18.26
C ASP A 30 -32.00 -18.56 19.58
N ASN A 31 -30.83 -18.97 20.09
CA ASN A 31 -30.67 -19.64 21.38
C ASN A 31 -29.43 -19.14 22.11
N SER A 32 -29.46 -19.22 23.44
CA SER A 32 -28.29 -19.01 24.29
C SER A 32 -28.19 -20.10 25.36
N ASN A 33 -26.96 -20.47 25.72
CA ASN A 33 -26.67 -21.44 26.77
C ASN A 33 -25.37 -21.09 27.49
N ILE A 34 -25.15 -21.72 28.65
CA ILE A 34 -23.95 -21.58 29.47
C ILE A 34 -23.33 -22.97 29.63
N ASP A 35 -22.02 -23.05 29.45
CA ASP A 35 -21.23 -24.26 29.65
C ASP A 35 -19.97 -23.85 30.43
N GLU A 36 -20.09 -23.87 31.76
CA GLU A 36 -19.00 -23.47 32.66
C GLU A 36 -17.82 -24.45 32.65
N GLU A 37 -18.01 -25.69 32.18
CA GLU A 37 -16.96 -26.70 32.10
C GLU A 37 -16.01 -26.40 30.93
N ASN A 38 -16.56 -26.16 29.73
CA ASN A 38 -15.75 -25.91 28.54
C ASN A 38 -15.46 -24.41 28.29
N TYR A 39 -16.36 -23.52 28.72
CA TYR A 39 -16.28 -22.07 28.47
C TYR A 39 -16.64 -21.26 29.73
N PRO A 40 -15.79 -21.31 30.77
CA PRO A 40 -16.07 -20.67 32.05
C PRO A 40 -16.34 -19.17 31.90
N GLY A 41 -17.45 -18.71 32.48
CA GLY A 41 -17.88 -17.31 32.44
C GLY A 41 -18.33 -16.80 31.07
N ALA A 42 -18.59 -17.68 30.10
CA ALA A 42 -19.03 -17.31 28.76
C ALA A 42 -20.51 -17.66 28.51
N THR A 43 -21.14 -16.85 27.65
CA THR A 43 -22.44 -17.16 27.06
C THR A 43 -22.24 -17.68 25.65
N ILE A 44 -22.74 -18.88 25.38
CA ILE A 44 -22.75 -19.48 24.04
C ILE A 44 -24.03 -19.03 23.34
N LEU A 45 -23.89 -18.45 22.16
CA LEU A 45 -24.96 -17.95 21.29
C LEU A 45 -25.03 -18.84 20.05
N LEU A 46 -26.24 -19.27 19.68
CA LEU A 46 -26.46 -20.20 18.56
C LEU A 46 -27.61 -19.72 17.67
N GLY A 47 -27.39 -19.76 16.35
CA GLY A 47 -28.38 -19.40 15.34
C GLY A 47 -28.50 -17.89 15.15
N ASN A 48 -28.33 -17.43 13.91
CA ASN A 48 -28.47 -16.03 13.48
C ASN A 48 -27.83 -15.01 14.43
N VAL A 49 -26.66 -15.31 14.99
CA VAL A 49 -26.05 -14.47 16.04
C VAL A 49 -25.69 -13.12 15.45
N TYR A 50 -26.08 -12.06 16.14
CA TYR A 50 -25.78 -10.68 15.78
C TYR A 50 -25.29 -9.91 17.02
N VAL A 51 -24.06 -9.38 16.93
CA VAL A 51 -23.44 -8.58 17.99
C VAL A 51 -22.94 -7.25 17.45
N GLU A 52 -22.93 -6.23 18.30
CA GLU A 52 -22.48 -4.89 17.97
C GLU A 52 -21.48 -4.33 18.97
N HIS A 53 -20.53 -3.53 18.50
CA HIS A 53 -19.59 -2.79 19.33
C HIS A 53 -19.03 -1.57 18.61
N ASN A 54 -19.39 -0.37 19.09
CA ASN A 54 -18.85 0.92 18.62
C ASN A 54 -18.97 1.08 17.09
N GLY A 55 -20.17 0.86 16.55
CA GLY A 55 -20.44 0.98 15.10
C GLY A 55 -19.87 -0.13 14.22
N VAL A 56 -19.29 -1.18 14.81
CA VAL A 56 -19.04 -2.45 14.11
C VAL A 56 -20.12 -3.44 14.48
N SER A 57 -20.58 -4.17 13.49
CA SER A 57 -21.52 -5.26 13.65
C SER A 57 -20.92 -6.57 13.15
N MET A 58 -21.29 -7.68 13.79
CA MET A 58 -20.78 -9.00 13.46
C MET A 58 -21.93 -10.01 13.47
N ARG A 59 -22.05 -10.76 12.37
CA ARG A 59 -23.02 -11.85 12.20
C ARG A 59 -22.31 -13.18 12.12
N SER A 60 -22.87 -14.24 12.70
CA SER A 60 -22.30 -15.59 12.66
C SER A 60 -23.34 -16.67 12.98
N LYS A 61 -23.00 -17.95 12.73
CA LYS A 61 -23.85 -19.09 13.12
C LYS A 61 -23.75 -19.41 14.62
N LYS A 62 -22.59 -19.19 15.22
CA LYS A 62 -22.32 -19.42 16.64
C LYS A 62 -21.37 -18.34 17.15
N ALA A 63 -21.59 -17.87 18.38
CA ALA A 63 -20.60 -17.08 19.08
C ALA A 63 -20.42 -17.53 20.54
N ILE A 64 -19.28 -17.22 21.11
CA ILE A 64 -18.96 -17.44 22.52
C ILE A 64 -18.53 -16.08 23.08
N TYR A 65 -19.35 -15.52 23.96
CA TYR A 65 -19.19 -14.18 24.49
C TYR A 65 -18.72 -14.22 25.95
N TYR A 66 -17.55 -13.66 26.22
CA TYR A 66 -16.95 -13.52 27.53
C TYR A 66 -17.21 -12.11 28.05
N LYS A 67 -18.30 -11.95 28.81
CA LYS A 67 -18.77 -10.64 29.29
C LYS A 67 -17.74 -9.90 30.13
N LYS A 68 -17.04 -10.60 31.02
CA LYS A 68 -16.02 -10.02 31.90
C LYS A 68 -14.87 -9.42 31.08
N ASP A 69 -14.38 -10.19 30.12
CA ASP A 69 -13.24 -9.84 29.26
C ASP A 69 -13.62 -8.94 28.08
N ASN A 70 -14.92 -8.68 27.88
CA ASN A 70 -15.43 -7.93 26.72
C ASN A 70 -14.94 -8.53 25.40
N PHE A 71 -15.07 -9.84 25.26
CA PHE A 71 -14.46 -10.60 24.17
C PHE A 71 -15.47 -11.54 23.53
N VAL A 72 -15.41 -11.70 22.21
CA VAL A 72 -16.27 -12.62 21.47
C VAL A 72 -15.46 -13.46 20.50
N ARG A 73 -15.77 -14.75 20.45
CA ARG A 73 -15.35 -15.68 19.40
C ARG A 73 -16.55 -16.00 18.53
N ALA A 74 -16.48 -15.73 17.23
CA ALA A 74 -17.55 -15.96 16.28
C ALA A 74 -17.16 -17.04 15.28
N PHE A 75 -18.11 -17.91 14.92
CA PHE A 75 -17.88 -19.12 14.15
C PHE A 75 -18.94 -19.28 13.06
N GLY A 76 -18.50 -19.74 11.89
CA GLY A 76 -19.36 -20.18 10.80
C GLY A 76 -19.93 -19.00 10.00
N ASP A 77 -19.40 -18.81 8.80
CA ASP A 77 -19.76 -17.75 7.84
C ASP A 77 -19.87 -16.39 8.52
N VAL A 78 -18.79 -15.98 9.21
CA VAL A 78 -18.76 -14.74 9.96
C VAL A 78 -18.73 -13.57 8.99
N VAL A 79 -19.58 -12.58 9.23
CA VAL A 79 -19.61 -11.31 8.49
C VAL A 79 -19.39 -10.17 9.48
N LEU A 80 -18.30 -9.44 9.34
CA LEU A 80 -17.97 -8.24 10.10
C LEU A 80 -18.14 -7.02 9.21
N ASN A 81 -18.93 -6.04 9.67
CA ASN A 81 -19.12 -4.78 8.96
C ASN A 81 -18.70 -3.59 9.84
N GLN A 82 -18.01 -2.62 9.24
CA GLN A 82 -17.73 -1.32 9.87
C GLN A 82 -18.44 -0.23 9.09
N GLY A 83 -19.55 0.27 9.66
CA GLY A 83 -20.47 1.14 8.95
C GLY A 83 -20.94 0.52 7.62
N ASP A 84 -21.07 1.36 6.60
CA ASP A 84 -21.51 0.93 5.26
C ASP A 84 -20.35 0.69 4.29
N THR A 85 -19.10 0.94 4.72
CA THR A 85 -17.96 1.03 3.81
C THR A 85 -17.13 -0.24 3.72
N ILE A 86 -16.96 -0.96 4.85
CA ILE A 86 -16.08 -2.13 4.92
C ILE A 86 -16.90 -3.35 5.32
N SER A 87 -16.81 -4.40 4.51
CA SER A 87 -17.37 -5.72 4.80
C SER A 87 -16.29 -6.79 4.73
N GLN A 88 -16.26 -7.66 5.74
CA GLN A 88 -15.31 -8.76 5.84
C GLN A 88 -16.03 -10.07 6.10
N THR A 89 -15.73 -11.10 5.30
CA THR A 89 -16.25 -12.46 5.48
C THR A 89 -15.13 -13.43 5.84
N SER A 90 -15.36 -14.37 6.76
CA SER A 90 -14.39 -15.40 7.16
C SER A 90 -15.08 -16.60 7.83
N LYS A 91 -14.33 -17.69 8.05
CA LYS A 91 -14.83 -18.85 8.82
C LYS A 91 -14.91 -18.57 10.32
N TYR A 92 -14.03 -17.72 10.83
CA TYR A 92 -13.92 -17.42 12.25
C TYR A 92 -13.44 -15.97 12.47
N VAL A 93 -13.88 -15.37 13.59
CA VAL A 93 -13.36 -14.10 14.10
C VAL A 93 -13.19 -14.15 15.62
N GLU A 94 -12.04 -13.67 16.09
CA GLU A 94 -11.82 -13.26 17.48
C GLU A 94 -11.87 -11.73 17.59
N TYR A 95 -12.62 -11.21 18.54
CA TYR A 95 -12.75 -9.78 18.73
C TYR A 95 -12.73 -9.37 20.19
N ASN A 96 -11.82 -8.44 20.51
CA ASN A 96 -11.65 -7.88 21.84
C ASN A 96 -12.20 -6.45 21.86
N GLY A 97 -13.32 -6.24 22.54
CA GLY A 97 -13.95 -4.94 22.67
C GLY A 97 -13.13 -3.94 23.50
N ASN A 98 -12.19 -4.39 24.33
CA ASN A 98 -11.41 -3.48 25.17
C ASN A 98 -10.34 -2.72 24.39
N ASN A 99 -9.61 -3.42 23.52
CA ASN A 99 -8.56 -2.83 22.67
C ASN A 99 -8.99 -2.71 21.19
N GLN A 100 -10.20 -3.15 20.85
CA GLN A 100 -10.79 -3.10 19.52
C GLN A 100 -9.98 -3.85 18.45
N MET A 101 -9.28 -4.92 18.85
CA MET A 101 -8.57 -5.80 17.94
C MET A 101 -9.49 -6.91 17.45
N ALA A 102 -9.56 -7.10 16.13
CA ALA A 102 -10.15 -8.28 15.50
C ALA A 102 -9.07 -9.13 14.84
N VAL A 103 -9.20 -10.46 14.94
CA VAL A 103 -8.40 -11.42 14.19
C VAL A 103 -9.35 -12.36 13.47
N SER A 104 -9.35 -12.32 12.15
CA SER A 104 -10.22 -13.10 11.28
C SER A 104 -9.38 -14.15 10.56
N TRP A 105 -9.87 -15.39 10.46
CA TRP A 105 -9.14 -16.45 9.74
C TRP A 105 -10.04 -17.44 9.01
N GLY A 106 -9.44 -18.11 8.04
CA GLY A 106 -10.07 -19.11 7.17
C GLY A 106 -10.85 -18.43 6.05
N ASP A 107 -10.20 -18.31 4.88
CA ASP A 107 -10.72 -17.69 3.65
C ASP A 107 -11.25 -16.27 3.89
N VAL A 108 -10.42 -15.40 4.46
CA VAL A 108 -10.81 -14.02 4.74
C VAL A 108 -10.91 -13.24 3.44
N ILE A 109 -12.07 -12.63 3.20
CA ILE A 109 -12.31 -11.70 2.10
C ILE A 109 -12.77 -10.38 2.71
N LEU A 110 -12.01 -9.32 2.51
CA LEU A 110 -12.39 -7.96 2.83
C LEU A 110 -12.75 -7.22 1.54
N LYS A 111 -13.87 -6.51 1.56
CA LYS A 111 -14.32 -5.63 0.48
C LYS A 111 -14.49 -4.22 1.03
N ASP A 112 -13.90 -3.27 0.32
CA ASP A 112 -14.25 -1.85 0.41
C ASP A 112 -14.75 -1.38 -0.99
N PRO A 113 -15.12 -0.10 -1.17
CA PRO A 113 -15.62 0.38 -2.46
C PRO A 113 -14.61 0.32 -3.62
N LEU A 114 -13.32 0.24 -3.34
CA LEU A 114 -12.23 0.36 -4.31
C LEU A 114 -11.51 -0.98 -4.54
N ILE A 115 -11.43 -1.84 -3.53
CA ILE A 115 -10.59 -3.04 -3.54
C ILE A 115 -11.28 -4.26 -2.91
N THR A 116 -10.80 -5.43 -3.32
CA THR A 116 -11.04 -6.70 -2.63
C THR A 116 -9.70 -7.28 -2.16
N LEU A 117 -9.57 -7.55 -0.87
CA LEU A 117 -8.42 -8.21 -0.26
C LEU A 117 -8.80 -9.63 0.15
N THR A 118 -7.99 -10.60 -0.28
CA THR A 118 -8.13 -12.01 0.11
C THR A 118 -6.86 -12.47 0.84
N THR A 119 -7.03 -13.11 1.99
CA THR A 119 -5.92 -13.68 2.78
C THR A 119 -6.42 -14.83 3.66
N ASP A 120 -5.52 -15.67 4.17
CA ASP A 120 -5.87 -16.67 5.17
C ASP A 120 -6.20 -16.05 6.54
N THR A 121 -5.36 -15.12 7.01
CA THR A 121 -5.51 -14.46 8.32
C THR A 121 -5.36 -12.95 8.20
N LEU A 122 -6.35 -12.22 8.71
CA LEU A 122 -6.40 -10.75 8.70
C LEU A 122 -6.53 -10.22 10.13
N TYR A 123 -5.72 -9.23 10.45
CA TYR A 123 -5.77 -8.51 11.72
C TYR A 123 -6.36 -7.13 11.47
N PHE A 124 -7.22 -6.66 12.38
CA PHE A 124 -7.80 -5.33 12.32
C PHE A 124 -7.66 -4.62 13.68
N ASP A 125 -6.74 -3.65 13.74
CA ASP A 125 -6.67 -2.68 14.83
C ASP A 125 -7.62 -1.52 14.50
N ARG A 126 -8.84 -1.58 15.04
CA ARG A 126 -9.83 -0.53 14.78
C ARG A 126 -9.47 0.80 15.43
N SER A 127 -8.74 0.79 16.53
CA SER A 127 -8.35 2.04 17.21
C SER A 127 -7.43 2.88 16.32
N ARG A 128 -6.59 2.21 15.53
CA ARG A 128 -5.66 2.83 14.56
C ARG A 128 -6.19 2.85 13.13
N GLN A 129 -7.34 2.22 12.88
CA GLN A 129 -7.87 1.98 11.54
C GLN A 129 -6.83 1.31 10.62
N LEU A 130 -6.19 0.26 11.15
CA LEU A 130 -5.10 -0.46 10.51
C LEU A 130 -5.47 -1.94 10.33
N LEU A 131 -5.52 -2.37 9.07
CA LEU A 131 -5.62 -3.77 8.69
C LEU A 131 -4.22 -4.29 8.34
N PHE A 132 -3.88 -5.52 8.74
CA PHE A 132 -2.61 -6.11 8.32
C PHE A 132 -2.69 -7.63 8.19
N TYR A 133 -1.84 -8.18 7.33
CA TYR A 133 -1.73 -9.62 7.09
C TYR A 133 -0.26 -10.06 7.13
N LYS A 134 -0.06 -11.33 7.46
CA LYS A 134 1.27 -11.98 7.55
C LYS A 134 1.33 -13.33 6.82
N SER A 135 0.22 -13.76 6.24
CA SER A 135 -0.01 -15.07 5.62
C SER A 135 -0.04 -15.00 4.09
N GLY A 136 0.49 -13.93 3.51
CA GLY A 136 0.26 -13.58 2.11
C GLY A 136 -1.15 -13.03 1.88
N ALA A 137 -1.29 -12.13 0.91
CA ALA A 137 -2.59 -11.67 0.46
C ALA A 137 -2.57 -11.32 -1.03
N THR A 138 -3.76 -11.40 -1.61
CA THR A 138 -4.04 -10.88 -2.94
C THR A 138 -5.01 -9.71 -2.80
N ILE A 139 -4.63 -8.55 -3.31
CA ILE A 139 -5.44 -7.33 -3.36
C ILE A 139 -5.78 -7.06 -4.82
N LYS A 140 -7.07 -6.87 -5.13
CA LYS A 140 -7.55 -6.59 -6.48
C LYS A 140 -8.35 -5.30 -6.51
N ASP A 141 -8.03 -4.44 -7.46
CA ASP A 141 -8.84 -3.29 -7.85
C ASP A 141 -9.46 -3.52 -9.25
N THR A 142 -9.94 -2.46 -9.91
CA THR A 142 -10.54 -2.52 -11.25
C THR A 142 -9.58 -2.92 -12.37
N THR A 143 -8.27 -2.73 -12.18
CA THR A 143 -7.23 -2.87 -13.21
C THR A 143 -6.04 -3.71 -12.76
N ASN A 144 -5.69 -3.69 -11.48
CA ASN A 144 -4.48 -4.28 -10.93
C ASN A 144 -4.79 -5.46 -10.02
N THR A 145 -3.87 -6.43 -10.01
CA THR A 145 -3.78 -7.46 -8.98
C THR A 145 -2.42 -7.35 -8.30
N LEU A 146 -2.44 -7.12 -6.99
CA LEU A 146 -1.27 -6.99 -6.13
C LEU A 146 -1.19 -8.23 -5.21
N GLU A 147 -0.05 -8.90 -5.22
CA GLU A 147 0.26 -10.03 -4.34
C GLU A 147 1.48 -9.69 -3.49
N SER A 148 1.45 -10.02 -2.21
CA SER A 148 2.64 -9.92 -1.34
C SER A 148 2.52 -10.80 -0.10
N ASN A 149 3.64 -11.10 0.56
CA ASN A 149 3.67 -11.96 1.73
C ASN A 149 3.14 -11.28 3.00
N LYS A 150 3.35 -9.97 3.13
CA LYS A 150 2.95 -9.17 4.28
C LYS A 150 2.50 -7.81 3.82
N GLY A 151 1.55 -7.22 4.52
CA GLY A 151 1.16 -5.87 4.20
C GLY A 151 0.27 -5.23 5.24
N ASN A 152 0.21 -3.92 5.13
CA ASN A 152 -0.59 -3.03 5.96
C ASN A 152 -1.55 -2.24 5.05
N TYR A 153 -2.76 -2.02 5.52
CA TYR A 153 -3.70 -1.09 4.93
C TYR A 153 -4.13 -0.07 5.99
N PHE A 154 -3.64 1.15 5.82
CA PHE A 154 -3.93 2.29 6.67
C PHE A 154 -5.16 3.01 6.11
N LEU A 155 -6.34 2.71 6.67
CA LEU A 155 -7.62 3.21 6.14
C LEU A 155 -7.72 4.74 6.18
N ASN A 156 -7.16 5.37 7.22
CA ASN A 156 -7.17 6.84 7.34
C ASN A 156 -6.28 7.54 6.30
N GLU A 157 -5.27 6.85 5.80
CA GLU A 157 -4.29 7.38 4.84
C GLU A 157 -4.60 6.92 3.40
N ASN A 158 -5.61 6.07 3.20
CA ASN A 158 -5.88 5.40 1.94
C ASN A 158 -4.63 4.69 1.38
N LYS A 159 -3.80 4.12 2.26
CA LYS A 159 -2.45 3.66 1.92
C LYS A 159 -2.32 2.15 2.11
N PHE A 160 -1.97 1.46 1.04
CA PHE A 160 -1.43 0.11 1.08
C PHE A 160 0.09 0.15 1.18
N GLN A 161 0.62 -0.70 2.05
CA GLN A 161 2.03 -1.02 2.11
C GLN A 161 2.16 -2.53 1.91
N ALA A 162 2.74 -2.93 0.79
CA ALA A 162 3.03 -4.32 0.46
C ALA A 162 4.53 -4.59 0.66
N LEU A 163 4.84 -5.71 1.32
CA LEU A 163 6.18 -6.06 1.77
C LEU A 163 6.49 -7.53 1.45
N SER A 164 7.71 -7.77 0.99
CA SER A 164 8.28 -9.09 0.65
C SER A 164 7.56 -9.80 -0.50
N GLU A 165 8.30 -10.08 -1.57
CA GLU A 165 7.79 -10.73 -2.79
C GLU A 165 6.56 -10.02 -3.36
N VAL A 166 6.65 -8.70 -3.50
CA VAL A 166 5.56 -7.89 -4.04
C VAL A 166 5.49 -8.10 -5.55
N VAL A 167 4.33 -8.50 -6.04
CA VAL A 167 4.04 -8.64 -7.46
C VAL A 167 2.77 -7.86 -7.79
N LEU A 168 2.89 -6.83 -8.61
CA LEU A 168 1.75 -6.10 -9.16
C LEU A 168 1.61 -6.45 -10.64
N THR A 169 0.46 -6.97 -10.99
CA THR A 169 0.10 -7.34 -12.36
C THR A 169 -0.93 -6.35 -12.89
N ASN A 170 -0.58 -5.68 -13.98
CA ASN A 170 -1.42 -4.78 -14.77
C ASN A 170 -1.50 -5.33 -16.21
N PRO A 171 -2.54 -5.03 -17.00
CA PRO A 171 -2.62 -5.45 -18.40
C PRO A 171 -1.40 -5.07 -19.27
N ASP A 172 -0.71 -3.98 -18.94
CA ASP A 172 0.40 -3.46 -19.73
C ASP A 172 1.79 -3.83 -19.18
N TYR A 173 1.90 -4.17 -17.90
CA TYR A 173 3.18 -4.46 -17.26
C TYR A 173 3.06 -5.32 -15.99
N ILE A 174 4.18 -5.92 -15.60
CA ILE A 174 4.36 -6.59 -14.31
C ILE A 174 5.44 -5.85 -13.52
N LEU A 175 5.12 -5.44 -12.31
CA LEU A 175 6.06 -4.85 -11.35
C LEU A 175 6.40 -5.89 -10.28
N ARG A 176 7.69 -6.04 -9.99
CA ARG A 176 8.22 -6.84 -8.88
C ARG A 176 9.03 -5.95 -7.96
N SER A 177 8.84 -6.07 -6.65
CA SER A 177 9.52 -5.25 -5.65
C SER A 177 9.58 -5.96 -4.29
N ASP A 178 10.44 -5.48 -3.40
CA ASP A 178 10.43 -5.87 -2.00
C ASP A 178 9.49 -5.01 -1.15
N HIS A 179 9.28 -3.75 -1.54
CA HIS A 179 8.45 -2.80 -0.81
C HIS A 179 7.79 -1.80 -1.76
N LEU A 180 6.46 -1.84 -1.80
CA LEU A 180 5.60 -0.91 -2.51
C LEU A 180 4.67 -0.21 -1.51
N ASP A 181 4.69 1.12 -1.50
CA ASP A 181 3.62 1.93 -0.92
C ASP A 181 2.71 2.43 -2.04
N TYR A 182 1.39 2.28 -1.90
CA TYR A 182 0.38 2.71 -2.86
C TYR A 182 -0.77 3.46 -2.19
N TYR A 183 -1.06 4.67 -2.67
CA TYR A 183 -2.13 5.53 -2.17
C TYR A 183 -3.33 5.46 -3.12
N THR A 184 -4.46 4.94 -2.65
CA THR A 184 -5.64 4.68 -3.49
C THR A 184 -6.47 5.92 -3.81
N ASP A 185 -6.34 6.98 -3.02
CA ASP A 185 -7.08 8.24 -3.20
C ASP A 185 -6.51 9.09 -4.33
N ASN A 186 -5.18 9.13 -4.44
CA ASN A 186 -4.45 9.95 -5.40
C ASN A 186 -3.70 9.14 -6.47
N GLY A 187 -3.61 7.82 -6.32
CA GLY A 187 -2.99 6.93 -7.30
C GLY A 187 -1.46 7.02 -7.35
N GLN A 188 -0.82 7.46 -6.26
CA GLN A 188 0.63 7.53 -6.15
C GLN A 188 1.22 6.21 -5.66
N ALA A 189 2.30 5.77 -6.30
CA ALA A 189 3.04 4.57 -5.95
C ALA A 189 4.52 4.91 -5.70
N PHE A 190 5.08 4.31 -4.66
CA PHE A 190 6.48 4.47 -4.27
C PHE A 190 7.14 3.11 -4.12
N LEU A 191 8.29 2.96 -4.78
CA LEU A 191 9.11 1.77 -4.78
C LEU A 191 10.32 1.99 -3.89
N TYR A 192 10.53 1.08 -2.95
CA TYR A 192 11.68 1.10 -2.05
C TYR A 192 12.46 -0.21 -2.17
N GLY A 193 13.75 -0.09 -2.49
CA GLY A 193 14.60 -1.24 -2.73
C GLY A 193 14.45 -1.83 -4.14
N PRO A 194 15.19 -2.92 -4.44
CA PRO A 194 15.28 -3.49 -5.77
C PRO A 194 13.90 -3.76 -6.38
N SER A 195 13.62 -3.09 -7.49
CA SER A 195 12.33 -3.14 -8.16
C SER A 195 12.51 -3.24 -9.66
N THR A 196 11.74 -4.13 -10.28
CA THR A 196 11.77 -4.39 -11.73
C THR A 196 10.38 -4.23 -12.31
N ILE A 197 10.25 -3.40 -13.34
CA ILE A 197 9.02 -3.21 -14.12
C ILE A 197 9.24 -3.76 -15.51
N THR A 198 8.46 -4.78 -15.87
CA THR A 198 8.53 -5.46 -17.16
C THR A 198 7.27 -5.14 -17.96
N GLY A 199 7.42 -4.32 -19.00
CA GLY A 199 6.39 -4.08 -20.02
C GLY A 199 6.61 -4.94 -21.27
N LYS A 200 5.86 -4.63 -22.34
CA LYS A 200 5.98 -5.36 -23.63
C LYS A 200 7.33 -5.19 -24.31
N GLU A 201 7.86 -3.97 -24.33
CA GLU A 201 9.10 -3.60 -25.05
C GLU A 201 10.17 -3.03 -24.12
N ASN A 202 9.79 -2.75 -22.87
CA ASN A 202 10.60 -2.04 -21.89
C ASN A 202 10.83 -2.89 -20.64
N LEU A 203 12.05 -2.86 -20.12
CA LEU A 203 12.44 -3.38 -18.82
C LEU A 203 13.09 -2.26 -18.02
N ILE A 204 12.52 -1.92 -16.88
CA ILE A 204 13.02 -0.88 -15.99
C ILE A 204 13.46 -1.54 -14.69
N TYR A 205 14.59 -1.10 -14.17
CA TYR A 205 15.04 -1.44 -12.83
C TYR A 205 15.34 -0.17 -12.04
N THR A 206 15.06 -0.17 -10.75
CA THR A 206 15.45 0.88 -9.82
C THR A 206 15.40 0.39 -8.38
N GLU A 207 16.15 1.03 -7.49
CA GLU A 207 16.03 0.86 -6.05
C GLU A 207 15.23 1.96 -5.34
N HIS A 208 14.84 3.01 -6.06
CA HIS A 208 13.96 4.06 -5.53
C HIS A 208 13.20 4.74 -6.65
N GLY A 209 11.89 4.53 -6.67
CA GLY A 209 11.01 4.94 -7.76
C GLY A 209 9.70 5.54 -7.27
N PHE A 210 9.13 6.40 -8.11
CA PHE A 210 7.83 7.02 -7.92
C PHE A 210 7.03 6.92 -9.21
N TYR A 211 5.72 6.69 -9.07
CA TYR A 211 4.78 6.76 -10.17
C TYR A 211 3.48 7.45 -9.73
N ASP A 212 3.02 8.40 -10.53
CA ASP A 212 1.71 9.02 -10.42
C ASP A 212 0.82 8.50 -11.55
N THR A 213 -0.14 7.64 -11.20
CA THR A 213 -1.07 7.06 -12.17
C THR A 213 -2.04 8.06 -12.79
N LYS A 214 -2.33 9.19 -12.11
CA LYS A 214 -3.28 10.21 -12.61
C LYS A 214 -2.61 11.15 -13.58
N ASN A 215 -1.38 11.56 -13.27
CA ASN A 215 -0.61 12.47 -14.10
C ASN A 215 0.29 11.74 -15.11
N GLU A 216 0.41 10.42 -15.00
CA GLU A 216 1.29 9.56 -15.82
C GLU A 216 2.76 10.01 -15.78
N ILE A 217 3.21 10.35 -14.57
CA ILE A 217 4.58 10.81 -14.29
C ILE A 217 5.32 9.71 -13.54
N SER A 218 6.55 9.42 -13.95
CA SER A 218 7.47 8.51 -13.30
C SER A 218 8.80 9.18 -12.99
N TYR A 219 9.41 8.75 -11.89
CA TYR A 219 10.73 9.23 -11.46
C TYR A 219 11.52 8.09 -10.80
N PHE A 220 12.78 7.90 -11.22
CA PHE A 220 13.68 6.86 -10.72
C PHE A 220 15.03 7.49 -10.35
N THR A 221 15.58 7.14 -9.19
CA THR A 221 16.68 7.92 -8.58
C THR A 221 17.82 7.13 -7.98
N LYS A 222 17.73 5.80 -8.00
CA LYS A 222 18.74 4.96 -7.38
C LYS A 222 18.93 3.71 -8.19
N ASP A 223 20.18 3.50 -8.61
CA ASP A 223 20.67 2.37 -9.39
C ASP A 223 19.70 2.02 -10.54
N SER A 224 19.30 3.05 -11.29
CA SER A 224 18.22 2.94 -12.26
C SER A 224 18.74 2.62 -13.67
N PHE A 225 18.10 1.68 -14.35
CA PHE A 225 18.29 1.48 -15.78
C PHE A 225 16.96 1.25 -16.51
N ILE A 226 16.93 1.67 -17.77
CA ILE A 226 15.84 1.39 -18.71
C ILE A 226 16.45 0.64 -19.89
N LYS A 227 15.94 -0.55 -20.16
CA LYS A 227 16.23 -1.30 -21.38
C LYS A 227 15.02 -1.24 -22.30
N HIS A 228 15.25 -0.80 -23.53
CA HIS A 228 14.26 -0.76 -24.60
C HIS A 228 14.88 -1.38 -25.85
N ASN A 229 14.36 -2.52 -26.30
CA ASN A 229 14.96 -3.34 -27.36
C ASN A 229 16.46 -3.61 -27.09
N ASP A 230 17.34 -3.15 -27.98
CA ASP A 230 18.80 -3.32 -27.91
C ASP A 230 19.53 -2.14 -27.24
N ARG A 231 18.78 -1.22 -26.62
CA ARG A 231 19.33 -0.03 -25.96
C ARG A 231 19.18 -0.12 -24.46
N VAL A 232 20.23 0.27 -23.74
CA VAL A 232 20.24 0.38 -22.27
C VAL A 232 20.61 1.80 -21.88
N LEU A 233 19.75 2.46 -21.13
CA LEU A 233 19.95 3.80 -20.55
C LEU A 233 20.15 3.68 -19.05
N THR A 234 21.18 4.35 -18.54
CA THR A 234 21.48 4.53 -17.11
C THR A 234 21.71 6.00 -16.82
N ALA A 235 21.33 6.44 -15.62
CA ALA A 235 21.57 7.80 -15.12
C ALA A 235 21.37 7.83 -13.58
N ASP A 236 21.85 8.89 -12.93
CA ASP A 236 21.59 9.11 -11.49
C ASP A 236 20.11 9.39 -11.23
N SER A 237 19.42 10.01 -12.18
CA SER A 237 17.98 10.24 -12.12
C SER A 237 17.34 10.20 -13.49
N LEU A 238 16.17 9.57 -13.58
CA LEU A 238 15.35 9.42 -14.78
C LEU A 238 13.95 9.94 -14.49
N TYR A 239 13.45 10.84 -15.32
CA TYR A 239 12.10 11.38 -15.26
C TYR A 239 11.38 11.09 -16.57
N TYR A 240 10.12 10.72 -16.49
CA TYR A 240 9.27 10.62 -17.67
C TYR A 240 7.84 11.08 -17.36
N ASN A 241 7.30 11.88 -18.26
CA ASN A 241 5.90 12.28 -18.29
C ASN A 241 5.29 11.82 -19.62
N ARG A 242 4.30 10.92 -19.56
CA ARG A 242 3.65 10.36 -20.73
C ARG A 242 2.89 11.40 -21.56
N ASN A 243 2.38 12.45 -20.94
CA ASN A 243 1.68 13.54 -21.61
C ASN A 243 2.29 14.88 -21.17
N PRO A 244 3.29 15.39 -21.92
CA PRO A 244 3.33 15.35 -23.40
C PRO A 244 4.22 14.26 -24.05
N GLY A 245 4.82 13.34 -23.31
CA GLY A 245 5.78 12.37 -23.87
C GLY A 245 7.19 12.93 -23.79
N PHE A 246 7.54 13.46 -22.63
CA PHE A 246 8.82 14.08 -22.33
C PHE A 246 9.58 13.22 -21.31
N ALA A 247 10.84 12.92 -21.62
CA ALA A 247 11.77 12.28 -20.70
C ALA A 247 12.97 13.18 -20.46
N SER A 248 13.54 13.09 -19.27
CA SER A 248 14.87 13.63 -18.99
C SER A 248 15.70 12.66 -18.16
N ALA A 249 17.00 12.68 -18.41
CA ALA A 249 18.00 11.96 -17.65
C ALA A 249 18.99 12.97 -17.08
N THR A 250 19.38 12.81 -15.82
CA THR A 250 20.29 13.71 -15.12
C THR A 250 21.36 12.91 -14.39
N GLY A 251 22.61 13.34 -14.54
CA GLY A 251 23.77 12.75 -13.85
C GLY A 251 24.21 11.42 -14.45
N ASN A 252 25.52 11.27 -14.65
CA ASN A 252 26.21 10.07 -15.16
C ASN A 252 25.43 9.31 -16.25
N ILE A 253 24.92 10.02 -17.26
CA ILE A 253 24.10 9.42 -18.29
C ILE A 253 24.99 8.52 -19.15
N GLN A 254 24.56 7.28 -19.35
CA GLN A 254 25.14 6.38 -20.33
C GLN A 254 24.01 5.62 -21.04
N MET A 255 23.91 5.84 -22.35
CA MET A 255 23.07 5.08 -23.26
C MET A 255 23.95 4.19 -24.12
N GLN A 256 23.69 2.89 -24.14
CA GLN A 256 24.42 1.91 -24.94
C GLN A 256 23.48 1.24 -25.93
N ASP A 257 23.82 1.28 -27.22
CA ASP A 257 23.21 0.47 -28.28
C ASP A 257 24.09 -0.77 -28.47
N THR A 258 23.56 -1.95 -28.11
CA THR A 258 24.34 -3.19 -28.13
C THR A 258 24.54 -3.77 -29.52
N VAL A 259 23.74 -3.34 -30.51
CA VAL A 259 23.84 -3.82 -31.89
C VAL A 259 24.87 -3.00 -32.66
N ASN A 260 24.76 -1.69 -32.59
CA ASN A 260 25.63 -0.77 -33.32
C ASN A 260 26.93 -0.46 -32.57
N LYS A 261 27.06 -0.94 -31.32
CA LYS A 261 28.19 -0.67 -30.41
C LYS A 261 28.46 0.84 -30.25
N ILE A 262 27.38 1.60 -30.13
CA ILE A 262 27.42 3.04 -29.90
C ILE A 262 27.11 3.30 -28.43
N THR A 263 27.96 4.08 -27.77
CA THR A 263 27.74 4.56 -26.40
C THR A 263 27.66 6.08 -26.40
N VAL A 264 26.57 6.63 -25.90
CA VAL A 264 26.38 8.08 -25.71
C VAL A 264 26.43 8.39 -24.22
N ARG A 265 27.20 9.41 -23.83
CA ARG A 265 27.38 9.85 -22.44
C ARG A 265 27.19 11.35 -22.28
N GLY A 266 26.79 11.77 -21.09
CA GLY A 266 26.65 13.19 -20.73
C GLY A 266 26.10 13.39 -19.31
N GLY A 267 25.88 14.65 -18.94
CA GLY A 267 25.39 15.01 -17.60
C GLY A 267 23.92 15.40 -17.54
N TYR A 268 23.32 15.72 -18.68
CA TYR A 268 21.89 16.00 -18.82
C TYR A 268 21.43 15.69 -20.23
N GLY A 269 20.26 15.08 -20.37
CA GLY A 269 19.65 14.82 -21.67
C GLY A 269 18.14 14.85 -21.60
N GLU A 270 17.53 15.24 -22.71
CA GLU A 270 16.08 15.29 -22.88
C GLU A 270 15.66 14.50 -24.11
N PHE A 271 14.47 13.93 -24.05
CA PHE A 271 13.82 13.26 -25.16
C PHE A 271 12.37 13.73 -25.29
N PHE A 272 11.98 14.07 -26.51
CA PHE A 272 10.65 14.52 -26.87
C PHE A 272 10.04 13.52 -27.85
N GLN A 273 9.17 12.63 -27.36
CA GLN A 273 8.61 11.53 -28.14
C GLN A 273 7.82 12.02 -29.36
N GLN A 274 7.08 13.13 -29.24
CA GLN A 274 6.27 13.66 -30.35
C GLN A 274 7.10 14.27 -31.48
N LEU A 275 8.30 14.75 -31.16
CA LEU A 275 9.22 15.36 -32.14
C LEU A 275 10.24 14.35 -32.67
N ASP A 276 10.28 13.15 -32.08
CA ASP A 276 11.32 12.15 -32.29
C ASP A 276 12.73 12.77 -32.20
N SER A 277 12.95 13.60 -31.17
CA SER A 277 14.21 14.32 -30.98
C SER A 277 14.75 14.11 -29.57
N ALA A 278 16.06 13.88 -29.49
CA ALA A 278 16.78 13.94 -28.22
C ALA A 278 17.99 14.86 -28.32
N TYR A 279 18.44 15.33 -27.16
CA TYR A 279 19.75 15.94 -27.05
C TYR A 279 20.43 15.56 -25.75
N ILE A 280 21.76 15.63 -25.76
CA ILE A 280 22.58 15.43 -24.58
C ILE A 280 23.62 16.54 -24.47
N VAL A 281 23.84 17.01 -23.24
CA VAL A 281 24.75 18.12 -22.89
C VAL A 281 25.57 17.77 -21.65
N LYS A 282 26.45 18.70 -21.24
CA LYS A 282 27.32 18.60 -20.06
C LYS A 282 28.29 17.41 -20.19
N ARG A 283 29.37 17.62 -20.95
CA ARG A 283 30.37 16.59 -21.30
C ARG A 283 29.78 15.52 -22.24
N ALA A 284 29.00 15.98 -23.22
CA ALA A 284 28.34 15.10 -24.18
C ALA A 284 29.37 14.44 -25.09
N VAL A 285 29.36 13.11 -25.18
CA VAL A 285 30.24 12.35 -26.06
C VAL A 285 29.53 11.13 -26.62
N ALA A 286 29.65 10.90 -27.92
CA ALA A 286 29.26 9.66 -28.58
C ALA A 286 30.52 8.88 -28.95
N VAL A 287 30.54 7.60 -28.60
CA VAL A 287 31.63 6.67 -28.84
C VAL A 287 31.10 5.54 -29.71
N SER A 288 31.72 5.29 -30.85
CA SER A 288 31.39 4.17 -31.73
C SER A 288 32.58 3.21 -31.81
N GLU A 289 32.36 1.93 -31.50
CA GLU A 289 33.40 0.91 -31.61
C GLU A 289 33.50 0.39 -33.06
N ILE A 290 34.70 0.44 -33.63
CA ILE A 290 34.99 -0.02 -34.99
C ILE A 290 36.12 -1.04 -34.90
N GLU A 291 35.78 -2.33 -35.00
CA GLU A 291 36.70 -3.46 -34.84
C GLU A 291 37.49 -3.44 -33.51
N LYS A 292 38.74 -2.95 -33.55
CA LYS A 292 39.66 -2.84 -32.40
C LYS A 292 39.96 -1.38 -32.01
N ASP A 293 39.30 -0.43 -32.67
CA ASP A 293 39.45 1.00 -32.43
C ASP A 293 38.10 1.64 -32.05
N SER A 294 38.12 2.93 -31.69
CA SER A 294 36.93 3.67 -31.30
C SER A 294 36.96 5.10 -31.82
N MET A 295 35.84 5.54 -32.40
CA MET A 295 35.65 6.93 -32.80
C MET A 295 34.91 7.69 -31.70
N TYR A 296 35.41 8.88 -31.36
CA TYR A 296 34.82 9.78 -30.37
C TYR A 296 34.31 11.06 -31.04
N ILE A 297 33.05 11.40 -30.79
CA ILE A 297 32.43 12.65 -31.21
C ILE A 297 32.04 13.42 -29.95
N HIS A 298 32.65 14.58 -29.74
CA HIS A 298 32.42 15.45 -28.58
C HIS A 298 31.87 16.81 -29.02
N GLY A 299 31.00 17.38 -28.19
CA GLY A 299 30.49 18.73 -28.39
C GLY A 299 29.81 19.26 -27.13
N ASP A 300 29.51 20.55 -27.13
CA ASP A 300 28.74 21.19 -26.05
C ASP A 300 27.32 20.60 -25.97
N THR A 301 26.74 20.32 -27.15
CA THR A 301 25.46 19.66 -27.36
C THR A 301 25.59 18.62 -28.46
N LEU A 302 25.10 17.40 -28.21
CA LEU A 302 24.87 16.42 -29.26
C LEU A 302 23.37 16.28 -29.47
N LEU A 303 22.92 16.50 -30.70
CA LEU A 303 21.55 16.20 -31.14
C LEU A 303 21.52 14.75 -31.63
N LEU A 304 20.50 14.01 -31.21
CA LEU A 304 20.33 12.57 -31.46
C LEU A 304 19.02 12.31 -32.21
#